data_AF-A0A3D5KMF1-F1
#
_entry.id   AF-A0A3D5KMF1-F1
#
_cell.length_a   1.000
_cell.length_b   1.000
_cell.length_c   1.000
_cell.angle_alpha   90.00
_cell.angle_beta   90.00
_cell.angle_gamma   90.00
#
_symmetry.space_group_name_H-M   'P 1'
#
loop_
_entity.id
_entity.type
_entity.pdbx_description
1 polymer ?
#
loop_
_entity_poly.entity_id
_entity_poly.type
_entity_poly.pdbx_seq_one_letter_code
_entity_poly.pdbx_strand_id
1 'polypeptide(L)'
;MRAYWIMTQRWNLPQKNCAASIEHFLKTYNMPRYPSLSRETILEGFRLAKDLKHDVFDCMYLALALQEKAAAIVTTDTDFEKLCNHVGLKYINPVPREVLKRFKEQNK
;
A
#
# COMPACT_ATOMS: atom_id res chain seq x y z
N MET A 1 -4.60 -10.29 -2.22
CA MET A 1 -5.50 -10.21 -3.40
C MET A 1 -4.98 -9.31 -4.52
N ARG A 2 -4.70 -8.01 -4.29
CA ARG A 2 -4.14 -7.12 -5.35
C ARG A 2 -2.78 -7.57 -5.88
N ALA A 3 -1.87 -8.02 -5.01
CA ALA A 3 -0.57 -8.55 -5.43
C ALA A 3 -0.71 -9.74 -6.39
N TYR A 4 -1.59 -10.70 -6.09
CA TYR A 4 -1.87 -11.84 -6.97
C TYR A 4 -2.41 -11.39 -8.34
N TRP A 5 -3.35 -10.44 -8.35
CA TRP A 5 -3.87 -9.86 -9.59
C TRP A 5 -2.77 -9.15 -10.39
N ILE A 6 -1.90 -8.35 -9.76
CA ILE A 6 -0.78 -7.69 -10.44
C ILE A 6 0.15 -8.73 -11.08
N MET A 7 0.60 -9.72 -10.29
CA MET A 7 1.52 -10.73 -10.79
C MET A 7 0.94 -11.52 -11.97
N THR A 8 -0.35 -11.87 -11.91
CA THR A 8 -0.98 -12.68 -12.97
C THR A 8 -1.44 -11.86 -14.17
N GLN A 9 -2.04 -10.68 -13.95
CA GLN A 9 -2.67 -9.89 -15.01
C GLN A 9 -1.74 -8.85 -15.62
N ARG A 10 -0.88 -8.21 -14.81
CA ARG A 10 0.05 -7.19 -15.32
C ARG A 10 1.38 -7.76 -15.73
N TRP A 11 1.89 -8.73 -14.97
CA TRP A 11 3.20 -9.34 -15.25
C TRP A 11 3.10 -10.68 -15.99
N ASN A 12 1.88 -11.16 -16.24
CA ASN A 12 1.60 -12.39 -16.98
C ASN A 12 2.34 -13.62 -16.39
N LEU A 13 2.49 -13.68 -15.07
CA LEU A 13 3.18 -14.78 -14.40
C LEU A 13 2.23 -15.98 -14.19
N PRO A 14 2.76 -17.23 -14.19
CA PRO A 14 1.95 -18.42 -14.00
C PRO A 14 1.17 -18.39 -12.68
N GLN A 15 -0.16 -18.57 -12.76
CA GLN A 15 -1.07 -18.50 -11.61
C GLN A 15 -0.64 -19.41 -10.45
N LYS A 16 -0.19 -20.63 -10.75
CA LYS A 16 0.30 -21.60 -9.75
C LYS A 16 1.44 -21.04 -8.92
N ASN A 17 2.42 -20.40 -9.56
CA ASN A 17 3.59 -19.83 -8.87
C ASN A 17 3.20 -18.59 -8.05
N CYS A 18 2.31 -17.76 -8.59
CA CYS A 18 1.77 -16.58 -7.90
C CYS A 18 1.01 -16.99 -6.63
N ALA A 19 0.14 -18.00 -6.71
CA ALA A 19 -0.61 -18.51 -5.57
C ALA A 19 0.32 -19.10 -4.51
N ALA A 20 1.27 -19.95 -4.91
CA ALA A 20 2.26 -20.53 -4.02
C ALA A 20 3.11 -19.47 -3.30
N SER A 21 3.48 -18.39 -3.99
CA SER A 21 4.25 -17.29 -3.39
C SER A 21 3.46 -16.54 -2.32
N ILE A 22 2.19 -16.24 -2.59
CA ILE A 22 1.32 -15.57 -1.60
C ILE A 22 1.06 -16.48 -0.41
N GLU A 23 0.72 -17.75 -0.63
CA GLU A 23 0.51 -18.71 0.46
C GLU A 23 1.76 -18.89 1.32
N HIS A 24 2.92 -19.02 0.69
CA HIS A 24 4.18 -19.15 1.40
C HIS A 24 4.46 -17.93 2.27
N PHE A 25 4.23 -16.71 1.75
CA PHE A 25 4.39 -15.47 2.52
C PHE A 25 3.48 -15.46 3.77
N LEU A 26 2.20 -15.80 3.60
CA LEU A 26 1.23 -15.82 4.71
C LEU A 26 1.53 -16.90 5.75
N LYS A 27 2.08 -18.05 5.33
CA LYS A 27 2.42 -19.16 6.23
C LYS A 27 3.75 -18.94 6.96
N THR A 28 4.70 -18.26 6.34
CA THR A 28 6.07 -18.11 6.85
C THR A 28 6.20 -16.94 7.82
N TYR A 29 5.52 -15.82 7.56
CA TYR A 29 5.65 -14.61 8.37
C TYR A 29 4.41 -14.40 9.24
N ASN A 30 4.53 -14.69 10.54
CA ASN A 30 3.44 -14.54 11.52
C ASN A 30 3.42 -13.18 12.25
N MET A 31 4.37 -12.29 11.93
CA MET A 31 4.50 -10.96 12.54
C MET A 31 3.40 -9.96 12.11
N PRO A 32 3.01 -9.87 10.83
CA PRO A 32 1.98 -8.91 10.41
C PRO A 32 0.60 -9.30 10.95
N ARG A 33 -0.15 -8.31 11.43
CA ARG A 33 -1.61 -8.44 11.64
C ARG A 33 -2.33 -8.13 10.33
N TYR A 34 -3.44 -8.81 10.09
CA TYR A 34 -4.26 -8.64 8.88
C TYR A 34 -5.64 -8.04 9.23
N PRO A 35 -5.71 -6.73 9.53
CA PRO A 35 -6.97 -6.08 9.85
C PRO A 35 -7.87 -5.98 8.60
N SER A 36 -9.17 -6.11 8.80
CA SER A 36 -10.18 -5.85 7.79
C SER A 36 -10.66 -4.40 7.84
N LEU A 37 -11.03 -3.85 6.70
CA LEU A 37 -11.73 -2.56 6.64
C LEU A 37 -13.14 -2.71 7.21
N SER A 38 -13.51 -1.84 8.16
CA SER A 38 -14.90 -1.67 8.57
C SER A 38 -15.70 -0.94 7.48
N ARG A 39 -17.04 -1.01 7.55
CA ARG A 39 -17.92 -0.26 6.65
C ARG A 39 -17.64 1.24 6.74
N GLU A 40 -17.47 1.74 7.96
CA GLU A 40 -17.19 3.13 8.29
C GLU A 40 -15.86 3.56 7.69
N THR A 41 -14.84 2.71 7.76
CA THR A 41 -13.52 2.97 7.19
C THR A 41 -13.52 2.98 5.67
N ILE A 42 -14.37 2.16 5.02
CA ILE A 42 -14.56 2.23 3.56
C ILE A 42 -15.14 3.60 3.17
N LEU A 43 -16.20 4.04 3.86
CA LEU A 43 -16.80 5.36 3.61
C LEU A 43 -15.82 6.50 3.84
N GLU A 44 -15.01 6.39 4.89
CA GLU A 44 -13.95 7.34 5.19
C GLU A 44 -12.88 7.39 4.10
N GLY A 45 -12.49 6.24 3.54
CA GLY A 45 -11.58 6.17 2.40
C GLY A 45 -12.10 6.93 1.18
N PHE A 46 -13.39 6.81 0.87
CA PHE A 46 -14.02 7.60 -0.21
C PHE A 46 -14.06 9.10 0.11
N ARG A 47 -14.33 9.48 1.37
CA ARG A 47 -14.30 10.87 1.80
C ARG A 47 -12.90 11.47 1.63
N LEU A 48 -11.87 10.77 2.12
CA LEU A 48 -10.47 11.17 1.98
C LEU A 48 -10.05 11.32 0.51
N ALA A 49 -10.48 10.40 -0.36
CA ALA A 49 -10.18 10.48 -1.80
C ALA A 49 -10.73 11.77 -2.43
N LYS A 50 -11.95 12.16 -2.05
CA LYS A 50 -12.57 13.40 -2.51
C LYS A 50 -11.83 14.64 -1.97
N ASP A 51 -11.52 14.65 -0.69
CA ASP A 51 -10.93 15.81 -0.02
C ASP A 51 -9.47 16.04 -0.43
N LEU A 52 -8.69 14.96 -0.54
CA LEU A 52 -7.29 14.99 -0.96
C LEU A 52 -7.12 15.02 -2.48
N LYS A 53 -8.21 14.83 -3.25
CA LYS A 53 -8.21 14.71 -4.72
C LYS A 53 -7.18 13.69 -5.20
N HIS A 54 -7.17 12.52 -4.57
CA HIS A 54 -6.20 11.46 -4.80
C HIS A 54 -6.87 10.10 -5.03
N ASP A 55 -6.09 9.11 -5.48
CA ASP A 55 -6.63 7.79 -5.82
C ASP A 55 -7.34 7.15 -4.61
N VAL A 56 -8.47 6.50 -4.88
CA VAL A 56 -9.31 5.91 -3.84
C VAL A 56 -8.59 4.78 -3.11
N PHE A 57 -7.77 3.98 -3.79
CA PHE A 57 -7.07 2.88 -3.14
C PHE A 57 -5.98 3.38 -2.20
N ASP A 58 -5.30 4.47 -2.55
CA ASP A 58 -4.32 5.10 -1.65
C ASP A 58 -5.00 5.67 -0.41
N CYS A 59 -6.18 6.27 -0.58
CA CYS A 59 -6.99 6.73 0.54
C CYS A 59 -7.59 5.59 1.38
N MET A 60 -7.80 4.39 0.82
CA MET A 60 -8.16 3.20 1.60
C MET A 60 -7.01 2.77 2.53
N TYR A 61 -5.75 2.92 2.12
CA TYR A 61 -4.61 2.66 3.02
C TYR A 61 -4.53 3.69 4.16
N LEU A 62 -4.78 4.97 3.87
CA LEU A 62 -4.86 6.01 4.91
C LEU A 62 -5.98 5.69 5.92
N ALA A 63 -7.18 5.38 5.42
CA ALA A 63 -8.32 5.07 6.27
C ALA A 63 -8.06 3.83 7.16
N LEU A 64 -7.46 2.77 6.61
CA LEU A 64 -7.06 1.59 7.39
C LEU A 64 -6.01 1.94 8.46
N ALA A 65 -5.01 2.75 8.11
CA ALA A 65 -3.98 3.17 9.06
C ALA A 65 -4.59 3.97 10.23
N LEU A 66 -5.56 4.84 9.95
CA LEU A 66 -6.30 5.57 10.98
C LEU A 66 -7.17 4.64 11.84
N GLN A 67 -7.88 3.68 11.23
CA GLN A 67 -8.68 2.66 11.93
C GLN A 67 -7.82 1.92 12.97
N GLU A 68 -6.63 1.48 12.55
CA GLU A 68 -5.72 0.68 13.38
C GLU A 68 -4.79 1.52 14.26
N LYS A 69 -4.95 2.86 14.25
CA LYS A 69 -4.08 3.81 14.97
C LYS A 69 -2.60 3.57 14.68
N ALA A 70 -2.29 3.29 13.42
CA ALA A 70 -0.93 3.03 12.99
C ALA A 70 -0.05 4.27 13.20
N ALA A 71 1.21 4.06 13.60
CA ALA A 71 2.16 5.16 13.76
C ALA A 71 2.69 5.67 12.41
N ALA A 72 2.71 4.82 11.38
CA ALA A 72 3.30 5.12 10.09
C ALA A 72 2.72 4.23 8.98
N ILE A 73 2.85 4.69 7.73
CA ILE A 73 2.71 3.87 6.53
C ILE A 73 4.09 3.67 5.91
N VAL A 74 4.42 2.40 5.66
CA VAL A 74 5.66 2.00 4.97
C VAL A 74 5.34 1.69 3.51
N THR A 75 5.84 2.49 2.57
CA THR A 75 5.63 2.26 1.14
C THR A 75 6.73 2.91 0.31
N THR A 76 7.02 2.34 -0.85
CA THR A 76 7.96 2.94 -1.83
C THR A 76 7.33 4.06 -2.63
N ASP A 77 6.01 4.18 -2.60
CA ASP A 77 5.28 5.27 -3.26
C ASP A 77 5.58 6.60 -2.56
N THR A 78 6.06 7.58 -3.33
CA THR A 78 6.45 8.89 -2.79
C THR A 78 5.27 9.84 -2.58
N ASP A 79 4.10 9.58 -3.17
CA ASP A 79 2.93 10.44 -2.99
C ASP A 79 2.41 10.37 -1.55
N PHE A 80 2.63 9.25 -0.87
CA PHE A 80 2.34 9.05 0.54
C PHE A 80 3.08 10.00 1.48
N GLU A 81 4.19 10.63 1.06
CA GLU A 81 4.84 11.67 1.84
C GLU A 81 3.87 12.83 2.11
N LYS A 82 3.14 13.29 1.09
CA LYS A 82 2.15 14.37 1.24
C LYS A 82 0.87 13.88 1.88
N LEU A 83 0.40 12.68 1.51
CA LEU A 83 -0.85 12.14 2.03
C LEU A 83 -0.78 11.88 3.54
N CYS A 84 0.29 11.24 4.03
CA CYS A 84 0.47 10.96 5.45
C CYS A 84 0.52 12.24 6.27
N ASN A 85 1.19 13.29 5.76
CA ASN A 85 1.25 14.59 6.42
C ASN A 85 -0.13 15.24 6.61
N HIS A 86 -1.07 15.06 5.67
CA HIS A 86 -2.42 15.62 5.79
C HIS A 86 -3.26 14.97 6.89
N VAL A 87 -2.98 13.70 7.22
CA VAL A 87 -3.76 12.92 8.19
C VAL A 87 -3.01 12.65 9.49
N GLY A 88 -1.83 13.28 9.68
CA GLY A 88 -1.02 13.14 10.90
C GLY A 88 -0.31 11.79 11.04
N LEU A 89 -0.06 11.08 9.94
CA LEU A 89 0.70 9.82 9.92
C LEU A 89 2.16 10.06 9.55
N LYS A 90 3.06 9.19 10.02
CA LYS A 90 4.44 9.18 9.51
C LYS A 90 4.52 8.42 8.19
N TYR A 91 5.25 8.96 7.23
CA TYR A 91 5.63 8.25 6.01
C TYR A 91 7.04 7.64 6.17
N ILE A 92 7.20 6.38 5.78
CA ILE A 92 8.50 5.70 5.74
C ILE A 92 8.68 5.06 4.37
N ASN A 93 9.71 5.49 3.64
CA ASN A 93 10.16 4.78 2.46
C ASN A 93 11.29 3.81 2.85
N PRO A 94 11.13 2.49 2.66
CA PRO A 94 12.18 1.53 2.99
C PRO A 94 13.35 1.56 2.00
N VAL A 95 13.22 2.28 0.87
CA VAL A 95 14.24 2.38 -0.16
C VAL A 95 15.04 3.68 0.03
N PRO A 96 16.38 3.62 0.10
CA PRO A 96 17.21 4.81 0.20
C PRO A 96 17.01 5.80 -0.96
N ARG A 97 17.15 7.10 -0.68
CA ARG A 97 16.85 8.17 -1.65
C ARG A 97 17.72 8.09 -2.91
N GLU A 98 18.98 7.71 -2.76
CA GLU A 98 19.92 7.52 -3.86
C GLU A 98 19.51 6.37 -4.79
N VAL A 99 18.87 5.32 -4.26
CA VAL A 99 18.36 4.22 -5.06
C VAL A 99 17.12 4.68 -5.83
N LEU A 100 16.20 5.40 -5.19
CA LEU A 100 15.01 5.96 -5.84
C LEU A 100 15.35 6.88 -7.03
N LYS A 101 16.40 7.70 -6.89
CA LYS A 101 16.87 8.57 -7.98
C LYS A 101 17.27 7.78 -9.23
N ARG A 102 18.05 6.70 -9.06
CA ARG A 102 18.49 5.83 -10.16
C ARG A 102 17.30 5.22 -10.92
N PHE A 103 16.27 4.77 -10.21
CA PHE A 103 15.06 4.22 -10.85
C PHE A 103 14.25 5.26 -11.62
N LYS A 104 14.21 6.52 -11.16
CA LYS A 104 13.52 7.61 -11.90
C LYS A 104 14.24 7.96 -13.20
N GLU A 105 15.57 7.85 -13.22
CA GLU A 105 16.39 8.13 -14.41
C GLU A 105 16.27 7.02 -15.46
N GLN A 106 16.12 5.76 -15.06
CA GLN A 106 16.01 4.59 -15.96
C GLN A 106 14.62 4.39 -16.58
N ASN A 107 13.57 4.93 -15.97
CA ASN A 107 12.17 4.79 -16.44
C ASN A 107 11.67 6.03 -17.23
N LYS A 108 12.58 6.92 -17.64
CA LYS A 108 12.31 8.00 -18.59
C LYS A 108 12.57 7.52 -20.02
#